data_AF-A0A2T5LS68-F1
#
_entry.id   AF-A0A2T5LS68-F1
#
_cell.length_a   1.000
_cell.length_b   1.000
_cell.length_c   1.000
_cell.angle_alpha   90.00
_cell.angle_beta   90.00
_cell.angle_gamma   90.00
#
_symmetry.space_group_name_H-M   'P 1'
#
loop_
_entity.id
_entity.type
_entity.pdbx_description
1 polymer ?
#
loop_
_entity_poly.entity_id
_entity_poly.type
_entity_poly.pdbx_seq_one_letter_code
_entity_poly.pdbx_strand_id
1 'polypeptide(L)'
;MASNLSSKVRQQENQQGGFTYERHEVYEATRIDQPSKTPDIIKIKKQIVSWSNYGYSEPSDEVCREIHNLSQLEDCRSTPKLLGYAVRKQGSSDELPGGYIAQIVMQQVPGENLHGFDTFTKEEQNRIRVAFIEIMG
;
A
#
# COMPACT_ATOMS: atom_id res chain seq x y z
N MET A 1 -4.03 -18.69 4.28
CA MET A 1 -4.34 -18.28 2.89
C MET A 1 -4.54 -16.78 2.90
N ALA A 2 -4.00 -16.05 1.94
CA ALA A 2 -4.19 -14.60 1.84
C ALA A 2 -5.38 -14.30 0.91
N SER A 3 -6.39 -13.58 1.39
CA SER A 3 -7.55 -13.14 0.59
C SER A 3 -7.17 -11.85 -0.15
N ASN A 4 -7.45 -11.76 -1.46
CA ASN A 4 -7.22 -10.51 -2.20
C ASN A 4 -8.33 -9.50 -1.88
N LEU A 5 -7.95 -8.32 -1.40
CA LEU A 5 -8.86 -7.24 -1.06
C LEU A 5 -8.99 -6.21 -2.18
N SER A 6 -7.89 -5.93 -2.90
CA SER A 6 -7.91 -5.06 -4.06
C SER A 6 -6.71 -5.30 -4.98
N SER A 7 -6.87 -4.95 -6.26
CA SER A 7 -5.81 -4.93 -7.26
C SER A 7 -6.01 -3.74 -8.20
N LYS A 8 -4.94 -3.00 -8.49
CA LYS A 8 -4.95 -1.88 -9.43
C LYS A 8 -3.60 -1.69 -10.10
N VAL A 9 -3.59 -1.12 -11.29
CA VAL A 9 -2.36 -0.70 -11.98
C VAL A 9 -2.20 0.81 -11.86
N ARG A 10 -0.97 1.26 -11.62
CA ARG A 10 -0.62 2.67 -11.50
C ARG A 10 0.60 2.97 -12.34
N GLN A 11 0.61 4.14 -12.97
CA GLN A 11 1.82 4.71 -13.55
C GLN A 11 2.61 5.41 -12.45
N GLN A 12 3.91 5.17 -12.42
CA GLN A 12 4.85 5.90 -11.58
C GLN A 12 5.74 6.78 -12.45
N GLU A 13 6.17 7.90 -11.88
CA GLU A 13 7.12 8.81 -12.50
C GLU A 13 8.27 9.09 -11.53
N ASN A 14 9.48 9.11 -12.05
CA ASN A 14 10.68 9.45 -11.32
C ASN A 14 11.57 10.32 -12.22
N GLN A 15 12.21 11.33 -11.64
CA GLN A 15 13.01 12.29 -12.41
C GLN A 15 14.17 11.62 -13.18
N GLN A 16 14.76 10.56 -12.64
CA GLN A 16 15.88 9.83 -13.24
C GLN A 16 15.40 8.63 -14.07
N GLY A 17 14.39 7.91 -13.58
CA GLY A 17 13.83 6.72 -14.22
C GLY A 17 12.85 6.98 -15.38
N GLY A 18 12.30 8.20 -15.47
CA GLY A 18 11.18 8.51 -16.35
C GLY A 18 9.89 7.88 -15.82
N PHE A 19 9.16 7.11 -16.63
CA PHE A 19 7.91 6.47 -16.21
C PHE A 19 7.98 4.93 -16.21
N THR A 20 7.17 4.30 -15.36
CA THR A 20 6.97 2.86 -15.29
C THR A 20 5.53 2.55 -14.87
N TYR A 21 5.15 1.27 -14.88
CA TYR A 21 3.87 0.81 -14.36
C TYR A 21 4.07 -0.19 -13.23
N GLU A 22 3.24 -0.06 -12.20
CA GLU A 22 3.20 -0.96 -11.06
C GLU A 22 1.81 -1.59 -10.92
N ARG A 23 1.78 -2.87 -10.57
CA ARG A 23 0.60 -3.55 -10.03
C ARG A 23 0.62 -3.45 -8.51
N HIS A 24 -0.44 -2.90 -7.94
CA HIS A 24 -0.66 -2.74 -6.50
C HIS A 24 -1.74 -3.70 -6.07
N GLU A 25 -1.39 -4.64 -5.20
CA GLU A 25 -2.28 -5.65 -4.68
C GLU A 25 -2.30 -5.58 -3.16
N VAL A 26 -3.48 -5.76 -2.57
CA VAL A 26 -3.69 -5.74 -1.12
C VAL A 26 -4.31 -7.06 -0.71
N TYR A 27 -3.77 -7.68 0.33
CA TYR A 27 -4.28 -8.92 0.87
C TYR A 27 -4.37 -8.87 2.40
N GLU A 28 -5.25 -9.71 2.96
CA GLU A 28 -5.16 -10.06 4.38
C GLU A 28 -4.07 -11.11 4.58
N ALA A 29 -3.31 -10.98 5.66
CA ALA A 29 -2.23 -11.88 6.04
C ALA A 29 -2.38 -12.32 7.50
N THR A 30 -2.10 -13.58 7.78
CA THR A 30 -2.06 -14.11 9.16
C THR A 30 -0.62 -14.46 9.51
N ARG A 31 -0.15 -13.96 10.65
CA ARG A 31 1.16 -14.33 11.19
C ARG A 31 1.20 -15.81 11.57
N ILE A 32 2.30 -16.49 11.24
CA ILE A 32 2.49 -17.92 11.55
C ILE A 32 3.06 -18.09 12.96
N ASP A 33 3.93 -17.19 13.38
CA ASP A 33 4.64 -17.19 14.66
C ASP A 33 3.79 -16.62 15.81
N GLN A 34 2.97 -15.60 15.54
CA GLN A 34 2.11 -14.95 16.53
C GLN A 34 0.71 -14.69 15.95
N PRO A 35 -0.14 -15.73 15.80
CA PRO A 35 -1.47 -15.58 15.23
C PRO A 35 -2.33 -14.64 16.08
N SER A 36 -2.83 -13.59 15.45
CA SER A 36 -3.80 -12.64 16.01
C SER A 36 -5.22 -13.00 15.59
N LYS A 37 -6.22 -12.57 16.38
CA LYS A 37 -7.64 -12.68 15.99
C LYS A 37 -7.99 -11.79 14.79
N THR A 38 -7.27 -10.70 14.63
CA THR A 38 -7.41 -9.78 13.49
C THR A 38 -6.24 -10.02 12.54
N PRO A 39 -6.50 -10.26 11.24
CA PRO A 39 -5.42 -10.39 10.27
C PRO A 39 -4.68 -9.06 10.11
N ASP A 40 -3.44 -9.14 9.65
CA ASP A 40 -2.69 -7.99 9.19
C ASP A 40 -2.98 -7.74 7.70
N ILE A 41 -2.50 -6.62 7.17
CA ILE A 41 -2.58 -6.29 5.75
C ILE A 41 -1.20 -6.41 5.12
N ILE A 42 -1.12 -7.07 3.96
CA ILE A 42 0.06 -7.03 3.10
C ILE A 42 -0.27 -6.29 1.81
N LYS A 43 0.54 -5.28 1.48
CA LYS A 43 0.55 -4.63 0.18
C LYS A 43 1.71 -5.15 -0.65
N ILE A 44 1.42 -5.59 -1.87
CA ILE A 44 2.41 -5.97 -2.86
C ILE A 44 2.41 -4.92 -3.97
N LYS A 45 3.56 -4.27 -4.18
CA LYS A 45 3.77 -3.32 -5.28
C LYS A 45 4.85 -3.87 -6.20
N LYS A 46 4.44 -4.29 -7.38
CA LYS A 46 5.30 -4.99 -8.35
C LYS A 46 5.42 -4.17 -9.62
N GLN A 47 6.64 -3.90 -10.05
CA GLN A 47 6.89 -3.31 -11.36
C GLN A 47 6.47 -4.29 -12.47
N ILE A 48 5.70 -3.84 -13.45
CA ILE A 48 5.19 -4.69 -14.54
C ILE A 48 5.65 -4.24 -15.94
N VAL A 49 6.26 -3.05 -16.03
CA VAL A 49 6.88 -2.52 -17.25
C VAL A 49 8.21 -1.90 -16.85
N SER A 50 9.27 -2.07 -17.62
CA SER A 50 10.55 -1.40 -17.34
C SER A 50 10.38 0.12 -17.25
N TRP A 51 11.26 0.78 -16.51
CA TRP A 51 11.39 2.23 -16.57
C TRP A 51 11.70 2.69 -17.99
N SER A 52 11.12 3.81 -18.41
CA SER A 52 11.39 4.38 -19.74
C SER A 52 12.86 4.74 -19.91
N ASN A 53 13.56 5.07 -18.82
CA ASN A 53 15.02 5.01 -18.76
C ASN A 53 15.48 3.60 -18.32
N TYR A 54 15.86 2.77 -19.28
CA TYR A 54 16.28 1.38 -19.05
C TYR A 54 17.50 1.21 -18.12
N GLY A 55 18.28 2.26 -17.88
CA GLY A 55 19.40 2.23 -16.94
C GLY A 55 18.99 2.36 -15.47
N TYR A 56 17.73 2.69 -15.19
CA TYR A 56 17.21 2.89 -13.85
C TYR A 56 16.55 1.62 -13.32
N SER A 57 16.96 1.18 -12.13
CA SER A 57 16.50 -0.08 -11.52
C SER A 57 15.98 0.06 -10.10
N GLU A 58 15.84 1.29 -9.61
CA GLU A 58 15.36 1.53 -8.25
C GLU A 58 13.83 1.36 -8.16
N PRO A 59 13.31 1.04 -6.96
CA PRO A 59 11.89 1.13 -6.66
C PRO A 59 11.37 2.56 -6.88
N SER A 60 10.08 2.70 -7.14
CA SER A 60 9.46 4.02 -7.26
C SER A 60 9.55 4.82 -5.95
N ASP A 61 9.58 6.14 -6.07
CA ASP A 61 9.53 7.04 -4.91
C ASP A 61 8.25 6.85 -4.08
N GLU A 62 7.15 6.39 -4.69
CA GLU A 62 5.92 6.07 -3.96
C GLU A 62 6.14 4.90 -2.98
N VAL A 63 6.81 3.84 -3.42
CA VAL A 63 7.16 2.69 -2.56
C VAL A 63 8.03 3.17 -1.39
N CYS A 64 9.10 3.90 -1.69
CA CYS A 64 10.04 4.39 -0.68
C CYS A 64 9.36 5.32 0.34
N ARG A 65 8.51 6.24 -0.14
CA ARG A 65 7.78 7.18 0.70
C ARG A 65 6.73 6.50 1.57
N GLU A 66 6.03 5.49 1.07
CA GLU A 66 5.06 4.75 1.87
C GLU A 66 5.74 4.02 3.03
N ILE A 67 6.84 3.32 2.77
CA ILE A 67 7.64 2.65 3.81
C ILE A 67 8.17 3.67 4.83
N HIS A 68 8.74 4.78 4.34
CA HIS A 68 9.25 5.84 5.21
C HIS A 68 8.15 6.42 6.10
N ASN A 69 7.03 6.84 5.52
CA ASN A 69 5.93 7.44 6.28
C ASN A 69 5.36 6.47 7.33
N LEU A 70 5.18 5.20 6.97
CA LEU A 70 4.70 4.19 7.93
C LEU A 70 5.69 3.99 9.10
N SER A 71 7.01 4.06 8.83
CA SER A 71 8.04 3.97 9.89
C SER A 71 8.08 5.20 10.82
N GLN A 72 7.65 6.37 10.34
CA GLN A 72 7.66 7.59 11.15
C GLN A 72 6.37 7.78 11.97
N LEU A 73 5.30 7.04 11.65
CA LEU A 73 3.97 7.23 12.22
C LEU A 73 3.56 6.09 13.18
N GLU A 74 4.52 5.36 13.74
CA GLU A 74 4.25 4.20 14.62
C GLU A 74 3.44 4.55 15.88
N ASP A 75 3.52 5.79 16.36
CA ASP A 75 2.80 6.31 17.52
C ASP A 75 1.40 6.88 17.19
N CYS A 76 1.03 6.95 15.91
CA CYS A 76 -0.27 7.46 15.49
C CYS A 76 -1.35 6.37 15.53
N ARG A 77 -2.39 6.54 16.37
CA ARG A 77 -3.49 5.57 16.50
C ARG A 77 -4.33 5.42 15.22
N SER A 78 -4.34 6.43 14.37
CA SER A 78 -5.13 6.48 13.12
C SER A 78 -4.35 6.01 11.89
N THR A 79 -3.08 5.62 12.05
CA THR A 79 -2.23 5.12 10.97
C THR A 79 -1.91 3.64 11.20
N PRO A 80 -1.90 2.79 10.16
CA PRO A 80 -1.42 1.43 10.28
C PRO A 80 0.01 1.38 10.80
N LYS A 81 0.27 0.56 11.82
CA LYS A 81 1.65 0.29 12.25
C LYS A 81 2.37 -0.53 11.19
N LEU A 82 3.61 -0.14 10.87
CA LEU A 82 4.49 -0.96 10.05
C LEU A 82 4.91 -2.19 10.86
N LEU A 83 4.73 -3.38 10.29
CA LEU A 83 5.13 -4.64 10.91
C LEU A 83 6.40 -5.21 10.27
N GLY A 84 6.60 -4.90 9.00
CA GLY A 84 7.79 -5.26 8.26
C GLY A 84 7.64 -4.91 6.79
N TYR A 85 8.77 -4.86 6.08
CA TYR A 85 8.77 -4.72 4.64
C TYR A 85 9.95 -5.46 4.03
N ALA A 86 9.82 -5.82 2.75
CA ALA A 86 10.90 -6.34 1.94
C ALA A 86 10.81 -5.77 0.54
N VAL A 87 11.95 -5.35 -0.01
CA VAL A 87 12.07 -4.96 -1.40
C VAL A 87 13.10 -5.87 -2.04
N ARG A 88 12.71 -6.55 -3.12
CA ARG A 88 13.61 -7.45 -3.84
C ARG A 88 13.50 -7.23 -5.33
N LYS A 89 14.53 -7.69 -6.05
CA LYS A 89 14.47 -7.85 -7.50
C LYS A 89 13.61 -9.05 -7.87
N GLN A 90 12.93 -8.93 -8.99
CA GLN A 90 12.17 -9.97 -9.65
C GLN A 90 13.13 -10.95 -10.32
N GLY A 91 12.88 -12.25 -10.08
CA GLY A 91 13.67 -13.34 -10.64
C GLY A 91 13.37 -13.58 -12.11
N SER A 92 14.07 -14.54 -12.72
CA SER A 92 13.89 -14.91 -14.13
C SER A 92 12.50 -15.47 -14.47
N SER A 93 11.77 -15.97 -13.47
CA SER A 93 10.42 -16.52 -13.61
C SER A 93 9.31 -15.54 -13.20
N ASP A 94 9.66 -14.35 -12.72
CA ASP A 94 8.68 -13.33 -12.33
C ASP A 94 8.18 -12.55 -13.59
N GLU A 95 7.11 -11.75 -13.44
CA GLU A 95 6.43 -11.03 -14.54
C GLU A 95 7.37 -10.06 -15.28
N LEU A 96 8.30 -9.42 -14.56
CA LEU A 96 9.32 -8.55 -15.14
C LEU A 96 10.69 -8.87 -14.54
N PRO A 97 11.46 -9.80 -15.14
CA PRO A 97 12.80 -10.13 -14.67
C PRO A 97 13.70 -8.90 -14.53
N GLY A 98 14.33 -8.74 -13.36
CA GLY A 98 15.17 -7.59 -13.03
C GLY A 98 14.42 -6.34 -12.53
N GLY A 99 13.10 -6.27 -12.69
CA GLY A 99 12.26 -5.26 -12.05
C GLY A 99 12.19 -5.45 -10.53
N TYR A 100 11.49 -4.59 -9.81
CA TYR A 100 11.33 -4.72 -8.36
C TYR A 100 9.95 -5.25 -7.94
N ILE A 101 9.91 -5.82 -6.74
CA ILE A 101 8.70 -6.13 -5.99
C ILE A 101 8.91 -5.72 -4.53
N ALA A 102 7.99 -4.90 -4.03
CA ALA A 102 7.94 -4.48 -2.63
C ALA A 102 6.76 -5.13 -1.93
N GLN A 103 7.02 -5.63 -0.73
CA GLN A 103 6.06 -6.25 0.18
C GLN A 103 6.04 -5.42 1.45
N ILE A 104 4.89 -4.87 1.82
CA ILE A 104 4.74 -4.00 2.98
C ILE A 104 3.66 -4.63 3.87
N VAL A 105 4.04 -5.08 5.06
CA VAL A 105 3.14 -5.69 6.04
C VAL A 105 2.82 -4.66 7.11
N MET A 106 1.54 -4.44 7.36
CA MET A 106 1.06 -3.42 8.26
C MET A 106 -0.16 -3.91 9.05
N GLN A 107 -0.36 -3.35 10.24
CA GLN A 107 -1.52 -3.65 11.06
C GLN A 107 -2.82 -3.31 10.30
N GLN A 108 -3.84 -4.16 10.39
CA GLN A 108 -5.17 -3.79 9.95
C GLN A 108 -5.77 -2.76 10.92
N VAL A 109 -6.17 -1.60 10.38
CA VAL A 109 -6.83 -0.54 11.14
C VAL A 109 -8.33 -0.62 10.87
N PRO A 110 -9.20 -0.54 11.90
CA PRO A 110 -10.64 -0.51 11.70
C PRO A 110 -11.02 0.76 10.93
N GLY A 111 -11.92 0.61 9.96
CA GLY A 111 -12.43 1.72 9.19
C GLY A 111 -13.37 1.25 8.08
N GLU A 112 -14.15 2.19 7.56
CA GLU A 112 -15.05 1.95 6.44
C GLU A 112 -14.53 2.65 5.19
N ASN A 113 -14.72 2.01 4.04
CA ASN A 113 -14.34 2.61 2.77
C ASN A 113 -15.35 3.71 2.43
N LEU A 114 -14.89 4.96 2.43
CA LEU A 114 -15.71 6.13 2.10
C LEU A 114 -15.80 6.40 0.58
N HIS A 115 -15.41 5.44 -0.26
CA HIS A 115 -15.52 5.58 -1.71
C HIS A 115 -16.98 5.79 -2.12
N GLY A 116 -17.23 6.82 -2.92
CA GLY A 116 -18.59 7.20 -3.29
C GLY A 116 -19.31 8.01 -2.20
N PHE A 117 -18.57 8.74 -1.35
CA PHE A 117 -19.13 9.62 -0.33
C PHE A 117 -20.33 10.47 -0.79
N ASP A 118 -20.30 10.98 -2.03
CA ASP A 118 -21.38 11.79 -2.61
C ASP A 118 -22.70 11.03 -2.81
N THR A 119 -22.64 9.69 -2.82
CA THR A 119 -23.80 8.80 -2.93
C THR A 119 -24.47 8.50 -1.58
N PHE A 120 -23.82 8.86 -0.47
CA PHE A 120 -24.39 8.69 0.87
C PHE A 120 -25.51 9.70 1.14
N THR A 121 -26.37 9.40 2.11
CA THR A 121 -27.39 10.34 2.59
C THR A 121 -26.74 11.58 3.22
N LYS A 122 -27.49 12.69 3.30
CA LYS A 122 -26.98 13.92 3.92
C LYS A 122 -26.63 13.71 5.40
N GLU A 123 -27.36 12.84 6.07
CA GLU A 123 -27.16 12.46 7.46
C GLU A 123 -25.84 11.70 7.64
N GLU A 124 -25.57 10.70 6.80
CA GLU A 124 -24.30 9.95 6.80
C GLU A 124 -23.11 10.84 6.47
N GLN A 125 -23.23 11.69 5.43
CA GLN A 125 -22.20 12.67 5.08
C GLN A 125 -21.88 13.61 6.25
N ASN A 126 -22.91 14.08 6.96
CA ASN A 126 -22.71 14.95 8.12
C ASN A 126 -22.06 14.22 9.30
N ARG A 127 -22.44 12.97 9.58
CA ARG A 127 -21.77 12.16 10.63
C ARG A 127 -20.28 11.99 10.35
N ILE A 128 -19.93 11.67 9.10
CA ILE A 128 -18.52 11.52 8.68
C ILE A 128 -17.77 12.84 8.83
N ARG A 129 -18.37 13.97 8.45
CA ARG A 129 -17.74 15.30 8.61
C ARG A 129 -17.49 15.66 10.06
N VAL A 130 -18.46 15.39 10.96
CA VAL A 130 -18.30 15.64 12.39
C VAL A 130 -17.17 14.77 12.95
N ALA A 131 -17.17 13.46 12.65
CA ALA A 131 -16.11 12.55 13.08
C ALA A 131 -14.73 12.99 12.57
N PHE A 132 -14.62 13.50 11.34
CA PHE A 132 -13.38 14.03 10.80
C PHE A 132 -12.89 15.27 11.57
N ILE A 133 -13.80 16.19 11.94
CA ILE A 133 -13.45 17.38 12.72
C ILE A 133 -12.97 17.00 14.13
N GLU A 134 -13.66 16.07 14.79
CA GLU A 134 -13.32 15.63 16.15
C GLU A 134 -11.95 14.95 16.25
N ILE A 135 -11.50 14.26 15.21
CA ILE A 135 -10.20 13.57 15.17
C ILE A 135 -9.05 14.54 14.84
N MET A 136 -9.36 15.69 14.23
CA MET A 136 -8.38 16.69 13.78
C MET A 136 -8.20 17.85 14.77
N GLY A 137 -9.11 18.01 15.75
CA GLY A 137 -9.04 19.00 16.83
C GLY A 137 -8.35 18.46 18.08
#